data_AF-A0A954BD50-F1
#
_entry.id   AF-A0A954BD50-F1
#
_cell.length_a   1.000
_cell.length_b   1.000
_cell.length_c   1.000
_cell.angle_alpha   90.00
_cell.angle_beta   90.00
_cell.angle_gamma   90.00
#
_symmetry.space_group_name_H-M   'P 1'
#
loop_
_entity.id
_entity.type
_entity.pdbx_description
1 polymer ?
#
loop_
_entity_poly.entity_id
_entity_poly.type
_entity_poly.pdbx_seq_one_letter_code
_entity_poly.pdbx_strand_id
1 'polypeptide(L)' 'MADDTLQRQHDAEEHLKSYNAIMKATGEIGLPFCIGLGAFFTNLVMRNGVPMAFVAFFVTYVFVWFVVKTFFSGH' A
#
# COMPACT_ATOMS: atom_id res chain seq x y z
N MET A 1 -34.67 7.88 -14.55
CA MET A 1 -33.59 8.35 -15.44
C MET A 1 -32.78 9.50 -14.83
N ALA A 2 -33.40 10.50 -14.18
CA ALA A 2 -32.66 11.55 -13.46
C ALA A 2 -31.94 11.05 -12.18
N ASP A 3 -32.54 10.09 -11.45
CA ASP A 3 -31.91 9.46 -10.28
C ASP A 3 -30.63 8.68 -10.62
N ASP A 4 -30.63 7.95 -11.74
CA ASP A 4 -29.48 7.16 -12.22
C ASP A 4 -28.25 8.04 -12.51
N THR A 5 -28.47 9.24 -13.04
CA THR A 5 -27.40 10.21 -13.33
C THR A 5 -26.86 10.90 -12.08
N LEU A 6 -27.72 11.20 -11.10
CA LEU A 6 -27.30 11.76 -9.80
C LEU A 6 -26.54 10.73 -8.97
N GLN A 7 -26.98 9.47 -8.99
CA GLN A 7 -26.33 8.38 -8.28
C GLN A 7 -24.93 8.07 -8.85
N ARG A 8 -24.77 8.06 -10.19
CA ARG A 8 -23.46 7.93 -10.83
C ARG A 8 -22.52 9.10 -10.58
N GLN A 9 -23.05 10.32 -10.42
CA GLN A 9 -22.23 11.49 -10.08
C GLN A 9 -21.74 11.40 -8.63
N HIS A 10 -22.59 11.01 -7.69
CA HIS A 10 -22.18 10.78 -6.30
C HIS A 10 -21.18 9.62 -6.17
N ASP A 11 -21.39 8.50 -6.85
CA ASP A 11 -20.42 7.39 -6.88
C ASP A 11 -19.08 7.86 -7.46
N ALA A 12 -19.10 8.63 -8.55
CA ALA A 12 -17.88 9.17 -9.15
C ALA A 12 -17.13 10.12 -8.20
N GLU A 13 -17.84 10.95 -7.45
CA GLU A 13 -17.24 11.84 -6.44
C GLU A 13 -16.65 11.06 -5.25
N GLU A 14 -17.34 10.02 -4.79
CA GLU A 14 -16.87 9.16 -3.69
C GLU A 14 -15.63 8.33 -4.09
N HIS A 15 -15.64 7.78 -5.31
CA HIS A 15 -14.48 7.10 -5.89
C HIS A 15 -13.30 8.07 -6.10
N LEU A 16 -13.53 9.30 -6.57
CA LEU A 16 -12.48 10.31 -6.72
C LEU A 16 -11.87 10.74 -5.39
N LYS A 17 -12.69 10.86 -4.33
CA LYS A 17 -12.23 11.21 -2.99
C LYS A 17 -11.35 10.12 -2.40
N SER A 18 -11.78 8.87 -2.47
CA SER A 18 -11.00 7.71 -2.04
C SER A 18 -9.70 7.58 -2.84
N TYR A 19 -9.77 7.77 -4.16
CA TYR A 19 -8.59 7.71 -5.04
C TYR A 19 -7.57 8.81 -4.71
N ASN A 20 -8.00 10.06 -4.53
CA ASN A 20 -7.11 11.16 -4.13
C ASN A 20 -6.49 10.94 -2.76
N ALA A 21 -7.24 10.40 -1.80
CA ALA A 21 -6.72 10.06 -0.47
C ALA A 21 -5.63 8.98 -0.54
N ILE A 22 -5.86 7.91 -1.33
CA ILE A 22 -4.88 6.84 -1.55
C ILE A 22 -3.66 7.39 -2.28
N MET A 23 -3.84 8.21 -3.32
CA MET A 23 -2.72 8.79 -4.08
C MET A 23 -1.85 9.68 -3.19
N LYS A 24 -2.47 10.53 -2.36
CA LYS A 24 -1.76 11.38 -1.41
C LYS A 24 -0.98 10.57 -0.38
N ALA A 25 -1.61 9.57 0.25
CA ALA A 25 -0.95 8.69 1.20
C ALA A 25 0.19 7.88 0.55
N THR A 26 -0.01 7.44 -0.70
CA THR A 26 1.02 6.70 -1.47
C THR A 26 2.21 7.61 -1.80
N GLY A 27 1.97 8.86 -2.18
CA GLY A 27 3.03 9.83 -2.47
C GLY A 27 3.81 10.26 -1.22
N GLU A 28 3.11 10.57 -0.13
CA GLU A 28 3.72 11.11 1.10
C GLU A 28 4.41 10.03 1.95
N ILE A 29 3.84 8.82 1.99
CA ILE A 29 4.31 7.75 2.88
C ILE A 29 4.79 6.54 2.09
N GLY A 30 4.06 6.13 1.05
CA GLY A 30 4.38 4.93 0.27
C GLY A 30 5.72 5.02 -0.44
N LEU A 31 5.99 6.12 -1.15
CA LEU A 31 7.23 6.32 -1.90
C LEU A 31 8.49 6.29 -0.99
N PRO A 32 8.58 7.09 0.09
CA PRO A 32 9.75 7.03 0.98
C PRO A 32 9.86 5.67 1.70
N PHE A 33 8.75 5.02 2.03
CA PHE A 33 8.76 3.69 2.62
C PHE A 33 9.33 2.63 1.67
N CYS A 34 8.94 2.65 0.39
CA CYS A 34 9.49 1.76 -0.64
C CYS A 34 11.00 1.94 -0.81
N ILE A 35 11.47 3.19 -0.82
CA ILE A 35 12.91 3.49 -0.89
C ILE A 35 13.63 2.97 0.35
N GLY A 36 13.07 3.18 1.54
CA GLY A 36 13.62 2.67 2.80
C GLY A 36 13.72 1.16 2.84
N LEU A 37 12.69 0.44 2.39
CA LEU A 37 12.71 -1.02 2.26
C LEU A 37 13.78 -1.48 1.28
N GLY A 38 13.92 -0.83 0.13
CA GLY A 38 14.96 -1.13 -0.84
C GLY A 38 16.37 -1.02 -0.23
N ALA A 39 16.65 0.06 0.50
CA ALA A 39 17.91 0.25 1.20
C ALA A 39 18.13 -0.80 2.31
N PHE A 40 17.09 -1.14 3.08
CA PHE A 40 17.13 -2.17 4.11
C PHE A 40 17.50 -3.53 3.55
N PHE A 41 16.79 -4.00 2.52
CA PHE A 41 17.07 -5.30 1.89
C PHE A 41 18.43 -5.33 1.21
N THR A 42 18.85 -4.23 0.57
CA THR A 42 20.19 -4.12 -0.02
C THR A 42 21.28 -4.31 1.04
N ASN A 43 21.18 -3.59 2.17
CA ASN A 43 22.14 -3.72 3.27
C ASN A 43 22.09 -5.11 3.93
N LEU A 44 20.89 -5.67 4.09
CA LEU A 44 20.69 -7.00 4.65
C LEU A 44 21.41 -8.08 3.83
N VAL A 45 21.29 -8.03 2.50
CA VAL A 45 21.99 -8.94 1.58
C VAL A 45 23.50 -8.73 1.67
N MET A 46 23.96 -7.48 1.66
CA MET A 46 25.40 -7.17 1.71
C MET A 46 26.06 -7.65 3.01
N ARG A 47 25.35 -7.60 4.14
CA ARG A 47 25.93 -7.91 5.45
C ARG A 47 25.73 -9.34 5.92
N ASN A 48 24.59 -9.96 5.59
CA ASN A 48 24.19 -11.27 6.10
C ASN A 48 24.02 -12.32 4.99
N GLY A 49 24.25 -11.95 3.73
CA GLY A 49 24.07 -12.79 2.56
C GLY A 49 22.62 -12.94 2.13
N VAL A 50 22.44 -13.58 0.97
CA VAL A 50 21.15 -13.80 0.31
C VAL A 50 20.12 -14.59 1.16
N PRO A 51 20.49 -15.62 1.97
CA PRO A 51 19.50 -16.41 2.72
C PRO A 51 18.67 -15.58 3.70
N MET A 52 19.30 -14.63 4.41
CA MET A 52 18.59 -13.76 5.35
C MET A 52 17.60 -12.81 4.65
N ALA A 53 17.86 -12.45 3.40
CA ALA A 53 16.94 -11.64 2.61
C ALA A 53 15.63 -12.38 2.31
N PHE A 54 15.67 -13.68 2.06
CA PHE A 54 14.45 -14.48 1.87
C PHE A 54 13.61 -14.57 3.14
N VAL A 55 14.25 -14.72 4.31
CA VAL A 55 13.56 -14.72 5.60
C VAL A 55 12.90 -13.37 5.85
N ALA A 56 13.64 -12.28 5.69
CA ALA A 56 13.11 -10.93 5.86
C ALA A 56 11.99 -10.63 4.84
N PHE A 57 12.11 -11.10 3.60
CA PHE A 57 11.08 -10.94 2.57
C PHE A 57 9.78 -11.62 3.01
N PHE A 58 9.86 -12.83 3.54
CA PHE A 58 8.69 -13.54 4.05
C PHE A 58 8.03 -12.80 5.21
N VAL A 59 8.83 -12.29 6.16
CA VAL A 59 8.33 -11.50 7.29
C VAL A 59 7.65 -10.21 6.80
N THR A 60 8.28 -9.47 5.88
CA THR A 60 7.69 -8.26 5.30
C THR A 60 6.41 -8.56 4.54
N TYR A 61 6.36 -9.65 3.78
CA TYR A 61 5.16 -10.06 3.04
C TYR A 61 3.99 -10.36 3.99
N VAL A 62 4.22 -11.15 5.04
CA VAL A 62 3.20 -11.46 6.04
C VAL A 62 2.72 -10.18 6.74
N PHE A 63 3.64 -9.29 7.10
CA PHE A 63 3.28 -8.00 7.71
C PHE A 63 2.40 -7.15 6.79
N VAL A 64 2.78 -6.98 5.52
CA VAL A 64 1.98 -6.21 4.54
C VAL A 64 0.63 -6.86 4.33
N TRP A 65 0.57 -8.19 4.24
CA TRP A 65 -0.69 -8.92 4.13
C TRP A 65 -1.64 -8.62 5.30
N PHE A 66 -1.13 -8.61 6.54
CA PHE A 66 -1.92 -8.23 7.70
C PHE A 66 -2.41 -6.78 7.62
N VAL A 67 -1.53 -5.83 7.29
CA VAL A 67 -1.88 -4.42 7.16
C VAL A 67 -2.99 -4.24 6.12
N VAL A 68 -2.80 -4.76 4.91
CA VAL A 68 -3.80 -4.70 3.83
C VAL A 68 -5.11 -5.34 4.29
N LYS A 69 -5.06 -6.53 4.88
CA LYS A 69 -6.27 -7.21 5.38
C LYS A 69 -7.00 -6.37 6.44
N THR A 70 -6.29 -5.77 7.39
CA THR A 70 -6.91 -4.92 8.43
C THR A 70 -7.52 -3.65 7.85
N PHE A 71 -6.88 -3.03 6.86
CA PHE A 71 -7.41 -1.82 6.21
C PHE A 71 -8.66 -2.12 5.38
N PHE A 72 -8.67 -3.21 4.61
CA PHE A 72 -9.81 -3.55 3.74
C PHE A 72 -10.94 -4.32 4.43
N SER A 73 -10.69 -4.98 5.57
CA SER A 73 -11.75 -5.67 6.32
C SER A 73 -12.45 -4.78 7.35
N GLY A 74 -11.90 -3.59 7.63
CA GLY A 74 -12.48 -2.61 8.56
C GLY A 74 -13.41 -1.59 7.89
N HIS A 75 -13.65 -1.71 6.58
CA HIS A 75 -14.50 -0.84 5.77
C HIS A 75 -15.79 -1.55 5.36
#